data_AF-A0AAD7RYZ9-F1
#
_entry.id   AF-A0AAD7RYZ9-F1
#
_cell.length_a   1.000
_cell.length_b   1.000
_cell.length_c   1.000
_cell.angle_alpha   90.00
_cell.angle_beta   90.00
_cell.angle_gamma   90.00
#
_symmetry.space_group_name_H-M   'P 1'
#
loop_
_entity.id
_entity.type
_entity.pdbx_description
1 polymer ?
#
loop_
_entity_poly.entity_id
_entity_poly.type
_entity_poly.pdbx_seq_one_letter_code
_entity_poly.pdbx_strand_id
1 'polypeptide(L)'
;MTHILSDCKFFTPNKMAAHSGDKRGLEHLDEYEPKPAKQQRSLHERMSDRRLVVVLEGATLETVKVGKTFELLNCDQHKSIILKNGRDPGSIRPDITHQCLLMLLDSPLNRAGLLQVYVHTDRNALIEINPQTRIPRTFARFCGLMVQLLHKLSVRAADGPQRLLKLIKNPVSDHLPPGCPRIATSFSAGGAVCPRTIVPEEGPATVVIGAFAHGAVNVDFTEKTVSISNYPLSAALTCAKMCSAFEEVWGVKKICWESRNYGIVRIFNRNPT
;
A
#
# COMPACT_ATOMS: atom_id res chain seq x y z
N MET A 1 51.66 -49.47 -43.89
CA MET A 1 51.53 -49.39 -45.35
C MET A 1 50.05 -49.45 -45.65
N THR A 2 49.51 -48.39 -46.28
CA THR A 2 48.27 -48.32 -47.09
C THR A 2 46.94 -48.70 -46.42
N HIS A 3 46.03 -47.74 -46.18
CA HIS A 3 44.99 -47.25 -47.12
C HIS A 3 43.84 -48.29 -47.27
N ILE A 4 42.54 -48.01 -47.41
CA ILE A 4 41.71 -46.84 -47.67
C ILE A 4 40.24 -47.28 -47.48
N LEU A 5 39.38 -46.29 -47.24
CA LEU A 5 37.93 -46.13 -47.50
C LEU A 5 37.18 -47.26 -48.24
N SER A 6 35.89 -47.46 -47.89
CA SER A 6 34.74 -46.91 -48.66
C SER A 6 33.45 -47.74 -48.51
N ASP A 7 32.39 -47.05 -48.11
CA ASP A 7 31.04 -47.03 -48.69
C ASP A 7 30.10 -48.26 -48.79
N CYS A 8 28.84 -47.93 -48.45
CA CYS A 8 27.59 -48.21 -49.19
C CYS A 8 26.64 -49.37 -48.77
N LYS A 9 25.41 -48.91 -48.45
CA LYS A 9 24.06 -49.40 -48.84
C LYS A 9 23.33 -50.48 -48.02
N PHE A 10 22.29 -49.99 -47.33
CA PHE A 10 20.86 -50.34 -47.38
C PHE A 10 20.34 -51.80 -47.49
N PHE A 11 19.33 -52.04 -46.64
CA PHE A 11 18.14 -52.90 -46.73
C PHE A 11 18.02 -54.14 -45.79
N THR A 12 16.94 -54.04 -45.00
CA THR A 12 16.23 -54.89 -43.99
C THR A 12 16.02 -56.38 -44.35
N PRO A 13 15.54 -57.33 -43.49
CA PRO A 13 14.54 -57.12 -42.41
C PRO A 13 14.54 -58.07 -41.17
N ASN A 14 13.56 -57.80 -40.28
CA ASN A 14 12.79 -58.75 -39.45
C ASN A 14 13.36 -59.27 -38.11
N LYS A 15 12.79 -58.82 -36.99
CA LYS A 15 11.77 -59.56 -36.20
C LYS A 15 11.53 -58.91 -34.82
N MET A 16 10.30 -59.12 -34.35
CA MET A 16 9.65 -58.52 -33.20
C MET A 16 10.20 -58.94 -31.82
N ALA A 17 9.97 -58.02 -30.86
CA ALA A 17 9.63 -58.20 -29.45
C ALA A 17 10.69 -58.72 -28.46
N ALA A 18 11.07 -57.88 -27.49
CA ALA A 18 10.58 -57.99 -26.11
C ALA A 18 11.08 -56.84 -25.22
N HIS A 19 10.34 -56.62 -24.13
CA HIS A 19 10.24 -55.46 -23.27
C HIS A 19 11.47 -55.01 -22.45
N SER A 20 11.32 -53.75 -22.00
CA SER A 20 11.70 -53.16 -20.71
C SER A 20 13.10 -52.58 -20.55
N GLY A 21 13.14 -51.25 -20.35
CA GLY A 21 14.35 -50.50 -20.02
C GLY A 21 14.13 -49.00 -20.20
N ASP A 22 13.57 -48.37 -19.17
CA ASP A 22 13.31 -46.94 -19.05
C ASP A 22 14.59 -46.09 -19.17
N LYS A 23 14.70 -45.28 -20.23
CA LYS A 23 15.51 -44.04 -20.28
C LYS A 23 14.89 -43.08 -21.32
N ARG A 24 13.84 -42.35 -20.95
CA ARG A 24 13.41 -41.16 -21.72
C ARG A 24 14.32 -39.98 -21.35
N GLY A 25 15.39 -39.83 -22.11
CA GLY A 25 16.14 -38.58 -22.23
C GLY A 25 15.72 -37.85 -23.50
N LEU A 26 15.62 -36.52 -23.38
CA LEU A 26 15.40 -35.52 -24.43
C LEU A 26 14.05 -35.57 -25.14
N GLU A 27 13.18 -34.60 -24.81
CA GLU A 27 12.54 -33.67 -25.76
C GLU A 27 11.49 -32.83 -25.02
N HIS A 28 11.91 -31.66 -24.52
CA HIS A 28 11.07 -30.46 -24.46
C HIS A 28 12.00 -29.25 -24.24
N LEU A 29 12.53 -28.70 -25.33
CA LEU A 29 13.06 -27.34 -25.29
C LEU A 29 11.84 -26.43 -25.25
N ASP A 30 11.44 -26.02 -24.04
CA ASP A 30 10.48 -24.94 -23.86
C ASP A 30 11.06 -23.67 -24.51
N GLU A 31 10.42 -23.25 -25.59
CA GLU A 31 10.63 -21.96 -26.23
C GLU A 31 10.30 -20.87 -25.19
N TYR A 32 11.34 -20.27 -24.61
CA TYR A 32 11.18 -19.17 -23.66
C TYR A 32 10.71 -17.94 -24.43
N GLU A 33 9.40 -17.71 -24.49
CA GLU A 33 8.88 -16.41 -24.91
C GLU A 33 9.26 -15.36 -23.84
N PRO A 34 10.11 -14.37 -24.17
CA PRO A 34 10.43 -13.32 -23.23
C PRO A 34 9.16 -12.49 -22.96
N LYS A 35 8.68 -12.52 -21.72
CA LYS A 35 7.59 -11.63 -21.28
C LYS A 35 7.97 -10.19 -21.65
N PRO A 36 7.11 -9.46 -22.37
CA PRO A 36 7.44 -8.09 -22.76
C PRO A 36 7.74 -7.26 -21.51
N ALA A 37 8.83 -6.51 -21.56
CA ALA A 37 9.18 -5.56 -20.52
C ALA A 37 7.96 -4.68 -20.23
N LYS A 38 7.58 -4.51 -18.96
CA LYS A 38 6.45 -3.67 -18.54
C LYS A 38 6.65 -2.27 -19.13
N GLN A 39 5.95 -2.00 -20.23
CA GLN A 39 5.91 -0.70 -20.89
C GLN A 39 5.49 0.33 -19.85
N GLN A 40 6.23 1.44 -19.75
CA GLN A 40 5.85 2.53 -18.84
C GLN A 40 4.50 3.08 -19.30
N ARG A 41 3.43 2.69 -18.61
CA ARG A 41 2.06 3.17 -18.87
C ARG A 41 2.05 4.70 -18.85
N SER A 42 1.25 5.29 -19.74
CA SER A 42 1.06 6.74 -19.76
C SER A 42 0.53 7.24 -18.42
N LEU A 43 0.87 8.48 -18.04
CA LEU A 43 0.32 9.09 -16.80
C LEU A 43 -1.20 9.08 -16.82
N HIS A 44 -1.81 9.28 -17.99
CA HIS A 44 -3.26 9.29 -18.18
C HIS A 44 -3.91 7.92 -17.89
N GLU A 45 -3.35 6.81 -18.38
CA GLU A 45 -3.84 5.46 -18.03
C GLU A 45 -3.70 5.17 -16.53
N ARG A 46 -2.58 5.55 -15.92
CA ARG A 46 -2.37 5.39 -14.47
C ARG A 46 -3.37 6.19 -13.62
N MET A 47 -3.96 7.23 -14.19
CA MET A 47 -4.93 8.11 -13.54
C MET A 47 -6.39 7.69 -13.79
N SER A 48 -6.63 6.83 -14.79
CA SER A 48 -7.97 6.31 -15.12
C SER A 48 -8.25 4.93 -14.53
N ASP A 49 -7.21 4.17 -14.16
CA ASP A 49 -7.35 2.86 -13.54
C ASP A 49 -8.00 2.95 -12.14
N ARG A 50 -8.74 1.89 -11.75
CA ARG A 50 -9.33 1.75 -10.41
C ARG A 50 -8.25 1.96 -9.35
N ARG A 51 -8.41 2.99 -8.53
CA ARG A 51 -7.43 3.33 -7.50
C ARG A 51 -8.07 4.08 -6.35
N LEU A 52 -7.88 3.57 -5.14
CA LEU A 52 -8.26 4.26 -3.93
C LEU A 52 -7.11 5.18 -3.53
N VAL A 53 -7.39 6.47 -3.45
CA VAL A 53 -6.50 7.46 -2.86
C VAL A 53 -7.01 7.78 -1.46
N VAL A 54 -6.22 7.50 -0.44
CA VAL A 54 -6.53 7.89 0.94
C VAL A 54 -5.68 9.10 1.33
N VAL A 55 -6.34 10.16 1.77
CA VAL A 55 -5.70 11.34 2.34
C VAL A 55 -5.92 11.31 3.85
N LEU A 56 -4.85 11.16 4.62
CA LEU A 56 -4.86 11.33 6.07
C LEU A 56 -4.70 12.82 6.38
N GLU A 57 -5.78 13.45 6.83
CA GLU A 57 -5.88 14.90 7.02
C GLU A 57 -5.60 15.31 8.47
N GLY A 58 -4.85 16.41 8.66
CA GLY A 58 -4.53 16.95 9.98
C GLY A 58 -3.65 16.05 10.83
N ALA A 59 -2.74 15.29 10.21
CA ALA A 59 -1.80 14.44 10.92
C ALA A 59 -0.81 15.27 11.77
N THR A 60 -0.67 14.95 13.05
CA THR A 60 0.30 15.63 13.92
C THR A 60 1.69 15.02 13.78
N LEU A 61 2.45 15.48 12.78
CA LEU A 61 3.83 15.05 12.52
C LEU A 61 4.75 16.28 12.50
N GLU A 62 5.33 16.58 13.65
CA GLU A 62 6.22 17.73 13.86
C GLU A 62 7.49 17.29 14.60
N THR A 63 8.65 17.84 14.23
CA THR A 63 9.90 17.57 14.93
C THR A 63 10.16 18.61 16.01
N VAL A 64 10.67 18.16 17.16
CA VAL A 64 11.12 19.00 18.27
C VAL A 64 12.59 18.73 18.56
N LYS A 65 13.32 19.78 18.96
CA LYS A 65 14.71 19.65 19.41
C LYS A 65 14.75 19.39 20.91
N VAL A 66 15.32 18.25 21.31
CA VAL A 66 15.51 17.87 22.71
C VAL A 66 17.01 17.75 22.96
N GLY A 67 17.58 18.75 23.64
CA GLY A 67 19.03 18.83 23.82
C GLY A 67 19.78 18.94 22.49
N LYS A 68 20.51 17.87 22.12
CA LYS A 68 21.29 17.78 20.87
C LYS A 68 20.61 16.96 19.77
N THR A 69 19.50 16.29 20.07
CA THR A 69 18.79 15.39 19.14
C THR A 69 17.48 16.01 18.66
N PHE A 70 17.00 15.53 17.51
CA PHE A 70 15.67 15.84 16.99
C PHE A 70 14.78 14.62 17.18
N GLU A 71 13.60 14.85 17.73
CA GLU A 71 12.62 13.82 18.04
C GLU A 71 11.26 14.20 17.44
N LEU A 72 10.39 13.23 17.22
CA LEU A 72 9.02 13.51 16.79
C LEU A 72 8.22 13.95 18.02
N LEU A 73 7.53 15.08 17.91
CA LEU A 73 6.72 15.64 18.99
C LEU A 73 5.62 14.65 19.38
N ASN A 74 5.50 14.37 20.68
CA ASN A 74 4.65 13.31 21.21
C ASN A 74 4.10 13.73 22.59
N CYS A 75 2.84 13.39 22.88
CA CYS A 75 2.17 13.73 24.13
C CYS A 75 2.87 13.15 25.37
N ASP A 76 3.41 11.93 25.26
CA ASP A 76 3.97 11.21 26.42
C ASP A 76 5.36 11.72 26.82
N GLN A 77 6.22 11.96 25.83
CA GLN A 77 7.63 12.31 26.05
C GLN A 77 7.86 13.83 26.13
N HIS A 78 7.02 14.62 25.45
CA HIS A 78 7.28 16.04 25.24
C HIS A 78 6.25 16.95 25.92
N LYS A 79 5.48 16.44 26.90
CA LYS A 79 4.39 17.16 27.59
C LYS A 79 4.79 18.56 28.05
N SER A 80 5.93 18.69 28.72
CA SER A 80 6.39 20.00 29.23
C SER A 80 6.73 20.99 28.12
N ILE A 81 7.27 20.54 26.99
CA ILE A 81 7.58 21.40 25.84
C ILE A 81 6.29 21.87 25.17
N ILE A 82 5.32 20.95 25.03
CA ILE A 82 4.02 21.24 24.45
C ILE A 82 3.27 22.30 25.26
N LEU A 83 3.23 22.14 26.59
CA LEU A 83 2.59 23.09 27.51
C LEU A 83 3.27 24.47 27.47
N LYS A 84 4.61 24.52 27.38
CA LYS A 84 5.36 25.78 27.23
C LYS A 84 4.99 26.52 25.94
N ASN A 85 4.63 25.79 24.89
CA ASN A 85 4.17 26.35 23.62
C ASN A 85 2.66 26.67 23.61
N GLY A 86 1.97 26.56 24.75
CA GLY A 86 0.55 26.88 24.87
C GLY A 86 -0.39 25.93 24.12
N ARG A 87 0.09 24.73 23.75
CA ARG A 87 -0.71 23.71 23.07
C ARG A 87 -1.19 22.65 24.06
N ASP A 88 -2.29 21.97 23.71
CA ASP A 88 -2.77 20.83 24.48
C ASP A 88 -1.98 19.56 24.13
N PRO A 89 -1.33 18.90 25.11
CA PRO A 89 -0.69 17.59 24.90
C PRO A 89 -1.63 16.54 24.31
N GLY A 90 -2.93 16.56 24.65
CA GLY A 90 -3.91 15.60 24.12
C GLY A 90 -4.08 15.67 22.60
N SER A 91 -3.79 16.83 22.01
CA SER A 91 -3.91 17.06 20.56
C SER A 91 -2.79 16.43 19.73
N ILE A 92 -1.60 16.19 20.32
CA ILE A 92 -0.41 15.74 19.59
C ILE A 92 -0.30 14.22 19.67
N ARG A 93 -0.82 13.55 18.64
CA ARG A 93 -1.01 12.10 18.58
C ARG A 93 -0.49 11.51 17.26
N PRO A 94 0.84 11.54 17.03
CA PRO A 94 1.47 10.91 15.87
C PRO A 94 1.18 9.39 15.75
N ASP A 95 0.82 8.73 16.85
CA ASP A 95 0.43 7.31 16.90
C ASP A 95 -0.84 7.02 16.10
N ILE A 96 -1.77 7.97 15.98
CA ILE A 96 -2.98 7.81 15.16
C ILE A 96 -2.58 7.62 13.70
N THR A 97 -1.69 8.48 13.19
CA THR A 97 -1.18 8.37 11.80
C THR A 97 -0.42 7.07 11.61
N HIS A 98 0.43 6.68 12.57
CA HIS A 98 1.16 5.41 12.53
C HIS A 98 0.22 4.21 12.37
N GLN A 99 -0.82 4.11 13.19
CA GLN A 99 -1.79 3.02 13.13
C GLN A 99 -2.58 3.02 11.81
N CYS A 100 -2.97 4.20 11.31
CA CYS A 100 -3.65 4.31 10.00
C CYS A 100 -2.78 3.78 8.87
N LEU A 101 -1.50 4.19 8.82
CA LEU A 101 -0.57 3.75 7.79
C LEU A 101 -0.32 2.25 7.84
N LEU A 102 -0.28 1.65 9.03
CA LEU A 102 -0.19 0.19 9.18
C LEU A 102 -1.42 -0.51 8.58
N MET A 103 -2.64 -0.05 8.88
CA MET A 103 -3.86 -0.64 8.34
C MET A 103 -3.96 -0.47 6.81
N LEU A 104 -3.60 0.70 6.30
CA LEU A 104 -3.65 1.01 4.88
C LEU A 104 -2.65 0.18 4.08
N LEU A 105 -1.38 0.16 4.47
CA LEU A 105 -0.32 -0.47 3.67
C LEU A 105 -0.26 -2.00 3.82
N ASP A 106 -0.87 -2.55 4.87
CA ASP A 106 -1.03 -4.00 5.01
C ASP A 106 -2.20 -4.58 4.23
N SER A 107 -3.15 -3.73 3.81
CA SER A 107 -4.37 -4.15 3.14
C SER A 107 -4.08 -4.98 1.88
N PRO A 108 -4.88 -6.02 1.59
CA PRO A 108 -4.89 -6.67 0.28
C PRO A 108 -4.98 -5.66 -0.88
N LEU A 109 -5.74 -4.57 -0.70
CA LEU A 109 -5.85 -3.48 -1.67
C LEU A 109 -4.49 -2.85 -2.03
N ASN A 110 -3.64 -2.58 -1.03
CA ASN A 110 -2.29 -2.06 -1.26
C ASN A 110 -1.42 -3.08 -2.00
N ARG A 111 -1.50 -4.36 -1.62
CA ARG A 111 -0.74 -5.45 -2.26
C ARG A 111 -1.16 -5.67 -3.71
N ALA A 112 -2.41 -5.37 -4.05
CA ALA A 112 -2.92 -5.38 -5.42
C ALA A 112 -2.47 -4.15 -6.24
N GLY A 113 -1.83 -3.16 -5.62
CA GLY A 113 -1.35 -1.94 -6.29
C GLY A 113 -2.45 -0.90 -6.52
N LEU A 114 -3.62 -1.05 -5.89
CA LEU A 114 -4.80 -0.20 -6.08
C LEU A 114 -4.93 0.90 -5.01
N LEU A 115 -3.90 1.09 -4.18
CA LEU A 115 -3.89 2.10 -3.11
C LEU A 115 -2.84 3.19 -3.40
N GLN A 116 -3.17 4.44 -3.07
CA GLN A 116 -2.24 5.53 -2.87
C GLN A 116 -2.55 6.18 -1.53
N VAL A 117 -1.52 6.53 -0.77
CA VAL A 117 -1.69 7.22 0.50
C VAL A 117 -0.96 8.57 0.45
N TYR A 118 -1.67 9.60 0.88
CA TYR A 118 -1.11 10.91 1.18
C TYR A 118 -1.35 11.23 2.66
N VAL A 119 -0.41 11.93 3.28
CA VAL A 119 -0.54 12.43 4.64
C VAL A 119 -0.37 13.94 4.59
N HIS A 120 -1.41 14.65 5.00
CA HIS A 120 -1.39 16.10 5.14
C HIS A 120 -1.31 16.45 6.63
N THR A 121 -0.26 17.16 7.03
CA THR A 121 0.00 17.46 8.43
C THR A 121 -0.71 18.72 8.90
N ASP A 122 -0.88 18.87 10.22
CA ASP A 122 -1.35 20.11 10.86
C ASP A 122 -0.46 21.34 10.57
N ARG A 123 0.80 21.10 10.19
CA ARG A 123 1.76 22.11 9.73
C ARG A 123 1.79 22.31 8.21
N ASN A 124 0.73 21.91 7.50
CA ASN A 124 0.58 22.09 6.05
C ASN A 124 1.70 21.42 5.23
N ALA A 125 2.24 20.31 5.73
CA ALA A 125 3.22 19.51 5.01
C ALA A 125 2.50 18.34 4.32
N LEU A 126 2.70 18.15 3.02
CA LEU A 126 2.08 17.07 2.27
C LEU A 126 3.11 15.98 1.94
N ILE A 127 2.83 14.77 2.41
CA ILE A 127 3.71 13.60 2.27
C ILE A 127 3.04 12.61 1.33
N GLU A 128 3.75 12.25 0.27
CA GLU A 128 3.42 11.14 -0.61
C GLU A 128 4.10 9.86 -0.11
N ILE A 129 3.32 8.78 0.00
CA ILE A 129 3.81 7.47 0.42
C ILE A 129 3.78 6.51 -0.75
N ASN A 130 4.93 5.94 -1.09
CA ASN A 130 5.02 4.89 -2.09
C ASN A 130 4.35 3.60 -1.56
N PRO A 131 3.47 2.93 -2.33
CA PRO A 131 2.83 1.66 -1.94
C PRO A 131 3.79 0.54 -1.50
N GLN A 132 5.04 0.57 -1.98
CA GLN A 132 6.09 -0.40 -1.62
C GLN A 132 6.71 -0.16 -0.24
N THR A 133 6.40 0.98 0.39
CA THR A 133 6.95 1.36 1.70
C THR A 133 6.48 0.39 2.79
N ARG A 134 7.43 -0.20 3.51
CA ARG A 134 7.14 -0.96 4.72
C ARG A 134 7.26 -0.05 5.94
N ILE A 135 6.12 0.35 6.49
CA ILE A 135 6.10 1.18 7.70
C ILE A 135 6.59 0.36 8.91
N PRO A 136 7.53 0.89 9.71
CA PRO A 136 7.98 0.21 10.92
C PRO A 136 6.82 -0.10 11.87
N ARG A 137 6.75 -1.32 12.39
CA ARG A 137 5.68 -1.75 13.32
C ARG A 137 5.81 -1.14 14.71
N THR A 138 7.04 -0.85 15.13
CA THR A 138 7.29 -0.22 16.42
C THR A 138 7.20 1.29 16.28
N PHE A 139 6.47 1.91 17.19
CA PHE A 139 6.22 3.36 17.16
C PHE A 139 7.53 4.17 17.23
N ALA A 140 8.50 3.78 18.07
CA ALA A 140 9.79 4.47 18.16
C ALA A 140 10.56 4.51 16.82
N ARG A 141 10.53 3.42 16.02
CA ARG A 141 11.17 3.40 14.70
C ARG A 141 10.41 4.24 13.69
N PHE A 142 9.08 4.26 13.77
CA PHE A 142 8.26 5.16 12.97
C PHE A 142 8.60 6.64 13.26
N CYS A 143 8.76 7.01 14.53
CA CYS A 143 9.18 8.36 14.90
C CYS A 143 10.52 8.75 14.27
N GLY A 144 11.53 7.88 14.35
CA GLY A 144 12.83 8.13 13.72
C GLY A 144 12.73 8.28 12.19
N LEU A 145 11.89 7.46 11.54
CA LEU A 145 11.63 7.56 10.10
C LEU A 145 10.97 8.89 9.72
N MET A 146 9.99 9.37 10.50
CA MET A 146 9.32 10.64 10.26
C MET A 146 10.25 11.84 10.50
N VAL A 147 11.08 11.80 11.54
CA VAL A 147 12.13 12.82 11.76
C VAL A 147 13.07 12.87 10.55
N GLN A 148 13.54 11.71 10.06
CA GLN A 148 14.38 11.66 8.88
C GLN A 148 13.69 12.25 7.64
N LEU A 149 12.40 11.91 7.43
CA LEU A 149 11.61 12.43 6.32
C LEU A 149 11.49 13.95 6.39
N LEU A 150 11.15 14.52 7.55
CA LEU A 150 10.94 15.96 7.70
C LEU A 150 12.24 16.75 7.55
N HIS A 151 13.38 16.19 7.95
CA HIS A 151 14.68 16.84 7.77
C HIS A 151 15.25 16.71 6.35
N LYS A 152 15.10 15.54 5.70
CA LYS A 152 15.69 15.27 4.38
C LYS A 152 14.71 15.48 3.22
N LEU A 153 13.45 15.80 3.51
CA LEU A 153 12.32 15.95 2.58
C LEU A 153 12.00 14.69 1.76
N SER A 154 12.79 13.62 1.89
CA SER A 154 12.57 12.33 1.26
C SER A 154 13.33 11.22 1.95
N VAL A 155 12.80 10.00 1.86
CA VAL A 155 13.45 8.76 2.32
C VAL A 155 13.53 7.80 1.15
N ARG A 156 14.72 7.25 0.92
CA ARG A 156 14.97 6.28 -0.15
C ARG A 156 15.04 4.87 0.40
N ALA A 157 14.79 3.89 -0.46
CA ALA A 157 15.04 2.50 -0.16
C ALA A 157 16.54 2.27 0.11
N ALA A 158 16.87 1.31 0.97
CA ALA A 158 18.27 1.00 1.26
C ALA A 158 18.95 0.27 0.09
N ASP A 159 18.15 -0.47 -0.68
CA ASP A 159 18.50 -1.35 -1.78
C ASP A 159 18.28 -0.71 -3.17
N GLY A 160 17.92 0.57 -3.25
CA GLY A 160 17.72 1.22 -4.54
C GLY A 160 17.48 2.72 -4.51
N PRO A 161 17.46 3.37 -5.70
CA PRO A 161 17.30 4.83 -5.80
C PRO A 161 15.86 5.30 -5.54
N GLN A 162 14.92 4.38 -5.41
CA GLN A 162 13.50 4.66 -5.28
C GLN A 162 13.20 5.44 -4.00
N ARG A 163 12.38 6.49 -4.12
CA ARG A 163 11.87 7.27 -2.98
C ARG A 163 10.64 6.56 -2.43
N LEU A 164 10.69 6.22 -1.16
CA LEU A 164 9.61 5.56 -0.43
C LEU A 164 8.65 6.59 0.18
N LEU A 165 9.22 7.63 0.77
CA LEU A 165 8.48 8.75 1.34
C LEU A 165 9.03 10.04 0.74
N LYS A 166 8.15 10.97 0.40
CA LYS A 166 8.56 12.24 -0.20
C LYS A 166 7.63 13.36 0.24
N LEU A 167 8.22 14.49 0.62
CA LEU A 167 7.47 15.72 0.77
C LEU A 167 7.19 16.33 -0.61
N ILE A 168 5.93 16.62 -0.88
CA ILE A 168 5.43 17.17 -2.13
C ILE A 168 4.78 18.54 -1.89
N LYS A 169 4.56 19.30 -2.96
CA LYS A 169 3.97 20.64 -2.88
C LYS A 169 2.46 20.54 -2.72
N ASN A 170 1.90 21.44 -1.91
CA ASN A 170 0.45 21.67 -1.83
C ASN A 170 -0.06 22.39 -3.10
N PRO A 171 -1.38 22.32 -3.38
CA PRO A 171 -2.43 21.57 -2.66
C PRO A 171 -2.46 20.07 -3.00
N VAL A 172 -3.10 19.26 -2.15
CA VAL A 172 -3.25 17.80 -2.40
C VAL A 172 -4.05 17.51 -3.68
N SER A 173 -4.99 18.40 -4.03
CA SER A 173 -5.85 18.31 -5.22
C SER A 173 -5.08 18.15 -6.52
N ASP A 174 -3.87 18.70 -6.62
CA ASP A 174 -3.03 18.67 -7.83
C ASP A 174 -2.45 17.28 -8.10
N HIS A 175 -2.42 16.42 -7.07
CA HIS A 175 -1.88 15.06 -7.12
C HIS A 175 -2.98 13.99 -7.14
N LEU A 176 -4.25 14.41 -7.12
CA LEU A 176 -5.40 13.52 -7.22
C LEU A 176 -5.74 13.25 -8.69
N PRO A 177 -6.26 12.06 -9.03
CA PRO A 177 -6.73 11.77 -10.38
C PRO A 177 -7.90 12.70 -10.78
N PRO A 178 -7.95 13.18 -12.03
CA PRO A 178 -9.02 14.04 -12.52
C PRO A 178 -10.34 13.27 -12.56
N GLY A 179 -11.44 13.95 -12.22
CA GLY A 179 -12.79 13.37 -12.28
C GLY A 179 -13.08 12.27 -11.25
N CYS A 180 -12.23 12.08 -10.24
CA CYS A 180 -12.48 11.11 -9.18
C CYS A 180 -13.48 11.67 -8.14
N PRO A 181 -14.42 10.87 -7.61
CA PRO A 181 -15.23 11.26 -6.47
C PRO A 181 -14.34 11.57 -5.25
N ARG A 182 -14.62 12.67 -4.56
CA ARG A 182 -13.84 13.13 -3.38
C ARG A 182 -14.71 13.17 -2.15
N ILE A 183 -14.47 12.25 -1.22
CA ILE A 183 -15.35 11.96 -0.09
C ILE A 183 -14.62 12.20 1.22
N ALA A 184 -15.11 13.12 2.05
CA ALA A 184 -14.66 13.26 3.43
C ALA A 184 -15.40 12.28 4.35
N THR A 185 -14.71 11.72 5.34
CA THR A 185 -15.36 10.97 6.42
C THR A 185 -15.52 11.83 7.65
N SER A 186 -16.74 11.94 8.18
CA SER A 186 -17.01 12.57 9.47
C SER A 186 -18.15 11.85 10.19
N PHE A 187 -18.00 11.66 11.50
CA PHE A 187 -19.07 11.14 12.35
C PHE A 187 -20.28 12.09 12.40
N SER A 188 -20.06 13.40 12.32
CA SER A 188 -21.11 14.43 12.38
C SER A 188 -21.90 14.60 11.07
N ALA A 189 -21.60 13.83 10.03
CA ALA A 189 -22.19 13.99 8.70
C ALA A 189 -23.65 13.51 8.59
N GLY A 190 -24.26 13.02 9.68
CA GLY A 190 -25.63 12.52 9.70
C GLY A 190 -25.70 10.99 9.72
N GLY A 191 -26.72 10.43 9.06
CA GLY A 191 -27.00 8.98 9.07
C GLY A 191 -25.85 8.15 8.50
N ALA A 192 -25.51 7.06 9.18
CA ALA A 192 -24.45 6.17 8.74
C ALA A 192 -24.81 5.47 7.42
N VAL A 193 -23.90 5.53 6.45
CA VAL A 193 -24.01 4.83 5.16
C VAL A 193 -23.15 3.57 5.16
N CYS A 194 -23.53 2.59 4.35
CA CYS A 194 -22.72 1.42 4.12
C CYS A 194 -21.46 1.81 3.31
N PRO A 195 -20.24 1.50 3.75
CA PRO A 195 -19.03 1.81 2.99
C PRO A 195 -18.99 1.27 1.56
N ARG A 196 -19.77 0.23 1.21
CA ARG A 196 -19.84 -0.29 -0.16
C ARG A 196 -20.56 0.66 -1.13
N THR A 197 -21.55 1.41 -0.66
CA THR A 197 -22.38 2.26 -1.52
C THR A 197 -21.66 3.54 -1.95
N ILE A 198 -20.51 3.84 -1.33
CA ILE A 198 -19.66 4.99 -1.68
C ILE A 198 -18.51 4.63 -2.62
N VAL A 199 -18.27 3.33 -2.87
CA VAL A 199 -17.23 2.87 -3.79
C VAL A 199 -17.76 2.97 -5.23
N PRO A 200 -17.05 3.67 -6.14
CA PRO A 200 -17.43 3.65 -7.55
C PRO A 200 -17.13 2.27 -8.17
N GLU A 201 -18.00 1.81 -9.06
CA GLU A 201 -17.81 0.54 -9.78
C GLU A 201 -16.57 0.58 -10.67
N GLU A 202 -16.32 1.72 -11.30
CA GLU A 202 -15.18 1.98 -12.18
C GLU A 202 -14.46 3.28 -11.81
N GLY A 203 -13.16 3.34 -12.13
CA GLY A 203 -12.34 4.52 -11.94
C GLY A 203 -11.82 4.74 -10.52
N PRO A 204 -11.06 5.82 -10.30
CA PRO A 204 -10.45 6.14 -9.03
C PRO A 204 -11.43 6.80 -8.05
N ALA A 205 -11.14 6.69 -6.75
CA ALA A 205 -11.87 7.39 -5.69
C ALA A 205 -10.88 7.99 -4.70
N THR A 206 -11.19 9.20 -4.20
CA THR A 206 -10.45 9.81 -3.10
C THR A 206 -11.28 9.82 -1.83
N VAL A 207 -10.70 9.32 -0.74
CA VAL A 207 -11.31 9.31 0.59
C VAL A 207 -10.40 10.08 1.56
N VAL A 208 -10.97 11.05 2.26
CA VAL A 208 -10.28 11.88 3.24
C VAL A 208 -10.67 11.45 4.64
N ILE A 209 -9.68 11.06 5.44
CA ILE A 209 -9.86 10.55 6.81
C ILE A 209 -9.04 11.44 7.76
N GLY A 210 -9.67 11.93 8.83
CA GLY A 210 -8.99 12.73 9.85
C GLY A 210 -8.00 11.89 10.66
N ALA A 211 -6.76 12.35 10.78
CA ALA A 211 -5.66 11.72 11.50
C ALA A 211 -5.20 12.54 12.73
N PHE A 212 -6.17 13.16 13.40
CA PHE A 212 -5.99 13.99 14.61
C PHE A 212 -6.75 13.38 15.81
N ALA A 213 -6.41 13.83 17.03
CA ALA A 213 -7.05 13.35 18.26
C ALA A 213 -8.51 13.82 18.38
N HIS A 214 -8.73 15.10 18.11
CA HIS A 214 -10.04 15.77 18.18
C HIS A 214 -10.15 16.78 17.03
N GLY A 215 -11.33 16.87 16.43
CA GLY A 215 -11.59 17.77 15.31
C GLY A 215 -12.58 17.19 14.31
N ALA A 216 -12.72 17.86 13.17
CA ALA A 216 -13.49 17.40 12.04
C ALA A 216 -12.71 17.65 10.75
N VAL A 217 -12.87 16.77 9.76
CA VAL A 217 -12.29 16.98 8.43
C VAL A 217 -13.00 18.16 7.78
N ASN A 218 -12.26 19.22 7.49
CA ASN A 218 -12.76 20.40 6.80
C ASN A 218 -11.79 20.75 5.68
N VAL A 219 -12.08 20.24 4.48
CA VAL A 219 -11.26 20.45 3.28
C VAL A 219 -12.15 20.92 2.13
N ASP A 220 -11.62 21.82 1.31
CA ASP A 220 -12.34 22.49 0.22
C ASP A 220 -12.51 21.64 -1.03
N PHE A 221 -11.64 20.65 -1.23
CA PHE A 221 -11.66 19.80 -2.41
C PHE A 221 -12.64 18.62 -2.36
N THR A 222 -13.32 18.39 -1.22
CA THR A 222 -14.29 17.28 -1.08
C THR A 222 -15.70 17.69 -1.49
N GLU A 223 -16.38 16.79 -2.21
CA GLU A 223 -17.72 17.03 -2.76
C GLU A 223 -18.82 16.65 -1.75
N LYS A 224 -18.55 15.64 -0.93
CA LYS A 224 -19.49 15.13 0.07
C LYS A 224 -18.77 14.65 1.32
N THR A 225 -19.45 14.77 2.45
CA THR A 225 -19.02 14.24 3.73
C THR A 225 -19.97 13.12 4.14
N VAL A 226 -19.44 11.97 4.54
CA VAL A 226 -20.22 10.78 4.90
C VAL A 226 -19.84 10.26 6.28
N SER A 227 -20.82 9.72 6.99
CA SER A 227 -20.60 8.92 8.20
C SER A 227 -20.71 7.44 7.84
N ILE A 228 -19.76 6.62 8.28
CA ILE A 228 -19.77 5.17 7.99
C ILE A 228 -20.22 4.31 9.18
N SER A 229 -20.55 4.94 10.32
CA SER A 229 -21.01 4.25 11.51
C SER A 229 -21.78 5.19 12.43
N ASN A 230 -22.76 4.64 13.15
CA ASN A 230 -23.48 5.37 14.20
C ASN A 230 -22.65 5.53 15.48
N TYR A 231 -21.43 4.98 15.51
CA TYR A 231 -20.48 5.12 16.61
C TYR A 231 -19.24 5.88 16.14
N PRO A 232 -18.62 6.69 17.00
CA PRO A 232 -17.33 7.31 16.68
C PRO A 232 -16.27 6.22 16.49
N LEU A 233 -15.59 6.24 15.35
CA LEU A 233 -14.56 5.27 15.00
C LEU A 233 -13.17 5.91 15.12
N SER A 234 -12.17 5.08 15.45
CA SER A 234 -10.78 5.50 15.29
C SER A 234 -10.44 5.64 13.81
N ALA A 235 -9.53 6.55 13.48
CA ALA A 235 -9.08 6.77 12.11
C ALA A 235 -8.55 5.48 11.45
N ALA A 236 -7.83 4.65 12.23
CA ALA A 236 -7.30 3.37 11.74
C ALA A 236 -8.41 2.36 11.42
N LEU A 237 -9.47 2.30 12.23
CA LEU A 237 -10.62 1.43 11.96
C LEU A 237 -11.43 1.93 10.75
N THR A 238 -11.56 3.24 10.58
CA THR A 238 -12.12 3.85 9.38
C THR A 238 -11.32 3.45 8.14
N CYS A 239 -9.99 3.55 8.19
CA CYS A 239 -9.12 3.08 7.10
C CYS A 239 -9.37 1.61 6.75
N ALA A 240 -9.43 0.73 7.76
CA ALA A 240 -9.68 -0.69 7.57
C ALA A 240 -11.04 -0.96 6.91
N LYS A 241 -12.12 -0.35 7.42
CA LYS A 241 -13.47 -0.51 6.86
C LYS A 241 -13.57 -0.01 5.41
N MET A 242 -12.90 1.10 5.10
CA MET A 242 -12.84 1.63 3.74
C MET A 242 -12.10 0.66 2.83
N CYS A 243 -10.88 0.23 3.19
CA CYS A 243 -10.13 -0.75 2.41
C CYS A 243 -10.96 -2.02 2.14
N SER A 244 -11.59 -2.60 3.17
CA SER A 244 -12.41 -3.80 3.00
C SER A 244 -13.60 -3.60 2.07
N ALA A 245 -14.24 -2.43 2.08
CA ALA A 245 -15.35 -2.13 1.18
C ALA A 245 -14.88 -2.01 -0.28
N PHE A 246 -13.75 -1.34 -0.51
CA PHE A 246 -13.14 -1.23 -1.83
C PHE A 246 -12.65 -2.59 -2.34
N GLU A 247 -12.10 -3.43 -1.47
CA GLU A 247 -11.71 -4.80 -1.80
C GLU A 247 -12.89 -5.66 -2.25
N GLU A 248 -14.03 -5.56 -1.55
CA GLU A 248 -15.25 -6.31 -1.88
C GLU A 248 -15.84 -5.86 -3.22
N VAL A 249 -16.00 -4.54 -3.43
CA VAL A 249 -16.63 -4.00 -4.64
C VAL A 249 -15.75 -4.16 -5.87
N TRP A 250 -14.43 -3.92 -5.76
CA TRP A 250 -13.52 -4.10 -6.91
C TRP A 250 -13.10 -5.55 -7.14
N GLY A 251 -13.58 -6.49 -6.32
CA GLY A 251 -13.27 -7.90 -6.46
C GLY A 251 -11.78 -8.18 -6.32
N VAL A 252 -11.08 -7.42 -5.46
CA VAL A 252 -9.66 -7.64 -5.16
C VAL A 252 -9.56 -8.99 -4.50
N LYS A 253 -9.19 -9.99 -5.33
CA LYS A 253 -9.23 -11.44 -5.07
C LYS A 253 -9.34 -11.71 -3.58
N LYS A 254 -10.46 -12.28 -3.14
CA LYS A 254 -10.55 -13.04 -1.90
C LYS A 254 -9.24 -13.82 -1.82
N ILE A 255 -8.33 -13.42 -0.94
CA ILE A 255 -7.32 -14.36 -0.45
C ILE A 255 -8.19 -15.46 0.11
N CYS A 256 -8.27 -16.57 -0.63
CA CYS A 256 -9.21 -17.63 -0.40
C CYS A 256 -9.09 -18.09 1.06
N TRP A 257 -9.99 -17.61 1.92
CA TRP A 257 -10.53 -18.41 3.01
C TRP A 257 -11.53 -19.39 2.41
N GLU A 258 -11.09 -20.13 1.39
CA GLU A 258 -11.84 -21.29 0.96
C GLU A 258 -11.53 -22.34 2.01
N SER A 259 -12.45 -22.49 2.95
CA SER A 259 -12.57 -23.65 3.82
C SER A 259 -12.73 -24.89 2.93
N ARG A 260 -11.67 -25.33 2.28
CA ARG A 260 -11.51 -26.74 1.96
C ARG A 260 -11.37 -27.41 3.32
N ASN A 261 -12.44 -28.09 3.73
CA ASN A 261 -12.51 -29.04 4.82
C ASN A 261 -11.17 -29.77 5.01
N TYR A 262 -10.29 -29.22 5.85
CA TYR A 262 -9.23 -29.88 6.61
C TYR A 262 -8.68 -28.81 7.56
N GLY A 263 -8.64 -29.17 8.85
CA GLY A 263 -8.57 -28.25 9.96
C GLY A 263 -7.35 -27.32 10.03
N ILE A 264 -7.51 -26.33 10.89
CA ILE A 264 -6.48 -25.54 11.56
C ILE A 264 -5.67 -24.62 10.64
N VAL A 265 -6.03 -23.33 10.77
CA VAL A 265 -5.20 -22.13 10.65
C VAL A 265 -3.70 -22.42 10.53
N ARG A 266 -3.11 -22.20 9.34
CA ARG A 266 -1.67 -21.98 9.19
C ARG A 266 -1.40 -20.49 8.94
N ILE A 267 -1.11 -19.80 10.04
CA ILE A 267 -0.30 -18.58 10.05
C ILE A 267 1.16 -19.03 9.79
N PHE A 268 1.89 -18.27 8.97
CA PHE A 268 3.31 -18.38 8.58
C PHE A 268 3.66 -19.09 7.25
N ASN A 269 4.07 -18.23 6.31
CA ASN A 269 5.31 -18.25 5.52
C ASN A 269 5.87 -19.62 5.08
N ARG A 270 5.85 -19.88 3.78
CA ARG A 270 6.77 -20.84 3.13
C ARG A 270 7.77 -20.06 2.27
N ASN A 271 8.99 -19.92 2.77
CA ASN A 271 10.16 -19.89 1.88
C ASN A 271 10.66 -21.34 1.76
N PRO A 272 10.86 -21.88 0.55
CA PRO A 272 11.54 -23.14 0.37
C PRO A 272 13.07 -22.92 0.32
N THR A 273 13.79 -23.67 1.14
CA THR A 273 15.18 -24.11 0.87
C THR A 273 15.10 -25.59 0.53
#